data_AF-A0A2D9PGK2-F1
#
_entry.id   AF-A0A2D9PGK2-F1
#
_cell.length_a   1.000
_cell.length_b   1.000
_cell.length_c   1.000
_cell.angle_alpha   90.00
_cell.angle_beta   90.00
_cell.angle_gamma   90.00
#
_symmetry.space_group_name_H-M   'P 1'
#
loop_
_entity.id
_entity.type
_entity.pdbx_description
1 polymer ?
#
loop_
_entity_poly.entity_id
_entity_poly.type
_entity_poly.pdbx_seq_one_letter_code
_entity_poly.pdbx_strand_id
1 'polypeptide(L)' 'MARKDNHNVHQLFEGWAFGRINYFLFGGGVALLILGYFFMANGEVNSFQSLTLAPILLFLGYIIVIPAALVFREKQTKNQ' A
#
# COMPACT_ATOMS: atom_id res chain seq x y z
N MET A 1 -37.98 -20.80 11.58
CA MET A 1 -36.79 -20.04 12.06
C MET A 1 -35.61 -20.43 11.19
N ALA A 2 -35.18 -19.58 10.26
CA ALA A 2 -34.00 -19.84 9.44
C ALA A 2 -32.75 -19.40 10.23
N ARG A 3 -31.82 -20.33 10.51
CA ARG A 3 -30.51 -20.02 11.07
C ARG A 3 -29.69 -19.26 10.02
N LYS A 4 -29.17 -18.10 10.41
CA LYS A 4 -28.27 -17.28 9.58
C LYS A 4 -26.86 -17.77 9.81
N ASP A 5 -26.34 -18.58 8.88
CA ASP A 5 -24.99 -19.14 8.96
C ASP A 5 -23.93 -18.07 8.63
N ASN A 6 -23.40 -17.50 9.70
CA ASN A 6 -22.38 -16.46 9.81
C ASN A 6 -20.94 -16.95 9.55
N HIS A 7 -20.77 -18.12 8.92
CA HIS A 7 -19.46 -18.77 8.74
C HIS A 7 -18.74 -18.44 7.42
N ASN A 8 -19.37 -17.70 6.51
CA ASN A 8 -18.79 -17.42 5.19
C ASN A 8 -18.06 -16.07 5.07
N VAL A 9 -18.15 -15.22 6.10
CA VAL A 9 -17.56 -13.87 6.06
C VAL A 9 -16.04 -13.92 6.20
N HIS A 10 -15.52 -14.89 6.96
CA HIS A 10 -14.09 -15.02 7.23
C HIS A 10 -13.28 -15.37 5.97
N GLN A 11 -13.81 -16.21 5.08
CA GLN A 11 -13.18 -16.59 3.81
C GLN A 11 -13.03 -15.43 2.81
N LEU A 12 -13.92 -14.43 2.86
CA LEU A 12 -13.85 -13.26 1.99
C LEU A 12 -12.67 -12.34 2.35
N PHE A 13 -12.28 -12.33 3.62
CA PHE A 13 -11.12 -11.59 4.11
C PHE A 13 -9.83 -12.43 4.08
N GLU A 14 -9.92 -13.76 4.05
CA GLU A 14 -8.78 -14.68 3.88
C GLU A 14 -8.10 -14.54 2.50
N GLY A 15 -8.83 -14.03 1.49
CA GLY A 15 -8.33 -13.76 0.14
C GLY A 15 -7.62 -12.41 -0.03
N TRP A 16 -7.41 -11.65 1.06
CA TRP A 16 -6.63 -10.42 0.97
C TRP A 16 -5.17 -10.75 0.61
N ALA A 17 -4.66 -10.10 -0.44
CA ALA A 17 -3.38 -10.38 -1.07
C ALA A 17 -2.14 -10.14 -0.18
N PHE A 18 -2.30 -9.82 1.11
CA PHE A 18 -1.24 -9.28 1.94
C PHE A 18 -0.81 -10.28 3.01
N GLY A 19 0.33 -10.92 2.78
CA GLY A 19 1.14 -11.45 3.87
C GLY A 19 1.61 -10.33 4.80
N ARG A 20 2.09 -10.66 6.01
CA ARG A 20 2.58 -9.66 6.98
C ARG A 20 3.63 -8.73 6.36
N ILE A 21 4.53 -9.27 5.54
CA ILE A 21 5.58 -8.49 4.87
C ILE A 21 5.02 -7.48 3.85
N ASN A 22 4.00 -7.89 3.10
CA ASN A 22 3.34 -7.07 2.09
C ASN A 22 2.60 -5.89 2.70
N TYR A 23 2.04 -6.07 3.89
CA TYR A 23 1.40 -4.99 4.62
C TYR A 23 2.41 -3.91 5.04
N PHE A 24 3.61 -4.29 5.46
CA PHE A 24 4.68 -3.34 5.77
C PHE A 24 5.15 -2.58 4.51
N LEU A 25 5.35 -3.26 3.38
CA LEU A 25 5.68 -2.60 2.10
C LEU A 25 4.56 -1.65 1.64
N PHE A 26 3.31 -2.07 1.76
CA PHE A 26 2.15 -1.26 1.39
C PHE A 26 2.06 -0.01 2.26
N GLY A 27 2.24 -0.16 3.57
CA GLY A 27 2.31 0.97 4.51
C GLY A 27 3.45 1.94 4.18
N GLY A 28 4.62 1.42 3.79
CA GLY A 28 5.73 2.24 3.29
C GLY A 28 5.37 3.02 2.02
N GLY A 29 4.69 2.38 1.06
CA GLY A 29 4.20 3.04 -0.15
C GLY A 29 3.21 4.18 0.15
N VAL A 30 2.26 3.95 1.06
CA VAL A 30 1.32 4.98 1.52
C VAL A 30 2.06 6.13 2.22
N ALA A 31 3.06 5.84 3.05
CA ALA A 31 3.87 6.87 3.69
C ALA A 31 4.63 7.73 2.66
N LEU A 32 5.17 7.13 1.58
CA LEU A 32 5.77 7.88 0.48
C LEU A 32 4.75 8.83 -0.19
N LEU A 33 3.51 8.39 -0.37
CA LEU A 33 2.46 9.26 -0.93
C LEU A 33 2.19 10.46 -0.01
N ILE A 34 2.03 10.19 1.29
CA ILE A 34 1.81 11.26 2.28
C ILE A 34 2.98 12.26 2.25
N LEU A 35 4.22 11.77 2.20
CA LEU A 35 5.39 12.64 2.09
C LEU A 35 5.42 13.42 0.78
N GLY A 36 5.11 12.81 -0.36
CA GLY A 36 5.03 13.49 -1.65
C GLY A 36 4.02 14.63 -1.65
N TYR A 37 2.82 14.38 -1.12
CA TYR A 37 1.80 15.43 -0.94
C TYR A 37 2.19 16.46 0.12
N PHE A 38 2.87 16.07 1.19
CA PHE A 38 3.37 16.99 2.20
C PHE A 38 4.41 17.96 1.61
N PHE A 39 5.36 17.48 0.82
CA PHE A 39 6.33 18.34 0.14
C PHE A 39 5.64 19.27 -0.87
N MET A 40 4.62 18.78 -1.58
CA MET A 40 3.81 19.63 -2.48
C MET A 40 3.04 20.71 -1.72
N ALA A 41 2.55 20.41 -0.52
CA ALA A 41 1.78 21.35 0.30
C ALA A 41 2.66 22.41 1.00
N ASN A 42 3.90 22.08 1.35
CA ASN A 42 4.81 22.98 2.05
C ASN A 42 5.74 23.77 1.11
N GLY A 43 6.01 23.27 -0.10
CA GLY A 43 6.83 23.98 -1.07
C GLY A 43 6.04 25.05 -1.81
N GLU A 44 6.63 26.23 -2.03
CA GLU A 44 6.09 27.21 -2.97
C GLU A 44 5.86 26.52 -4.34
N VAL A 45 4.76 26.84 -5.01
CA VAL A 45 4.34 26.22 -6.28
C VAL A 45 5.44 26.17 -7.35
N ASN A 46 6.42 27.08 -7.29
CA ASN A 46 7.54 27.19 -8.23
C ASN A 46 8.87 26.62 -7.71
N SER A 47 8.88 25.98 -6.53
CA SER A 47 10.07 25.38 -5.95
C SER A 47 10.34 23.99 -6.55
N PHE A 48 11.61 23.63 -6.66
CA PHE A 48 12.07 22.30 -7.10
C PHE A 48 11.44 21.15 -6.29
N GLN A 49 11.11 21.39 -5.02
CA GLN A 49 10.46 20.40 -4.16
C GLN A 49 9.04 20.05 -4.63
N SER A 50 8.26 21.02 -5.07
CA SER A 50 6.88 20.80 -5.54
C SER A 50 6.83 20.36 -7.00
N LEU A 51 7.73 20.86 -7.84
CA LEU A 51 7.76 20.54 -9.28
C LEU A 51 8.49 19.25 -9.63
N THR A 52 9.44 18.80 -8.81
CA THR A 52 10.30 17.67 -9.16
C THR A 52 10.32 16.61 -8.07
N LEU A 53 10.58 16.99 -6.82
CA LEU A 53 10.70 16.00 -5.73
C LEU A 53 9.36 15.32 -5.42
N ALA A 54 8.28 16.09 -5.29
CA ALA A 54 6.96 15.55 -4.99
C ALA A 54 6.43 14.60 -6.08
N PRO A 55 6.44 14.95 -7.38
CA PRO A 55 6.03 14.02 -8.45
C PRO A 55 6.84 12.72 -8.48
N ILE A 56 8.15 12.78 -8.21
CA ILE A 56 9.00 11.59 -8.15
C ILE A 56 8.62 10.69 -6.97
N LEU A 57 8.41 11.26 -5.78
CA LEU A 57 7.98 10.50 -4.60
C LEU A 57 6.61 9.84 -4.82
N LEU A 58 5.67 10.58 -5.42
CA LEU A 58 4.35 10.06 -5.78
C LEU A 58 4.45 8.94 -6.83
N PHE A 59 5.30 9.12 -7.85
CA PHE A 59 5.53 8.09 -8.87
C PHE A 59 6.09 6.81 -8.25
N LEU A 60 7.14 6.91 -7.43
CA LEU A 60 7.74 5.76 -6.76
C LEU A 60 6.72 5.06 -5.84
N GLY A 61 5.97 5.83 -5.04
CA GLY A 61 4.95 5.28 -4.15
C GLY A 61 3.84 4.55 -4.90
N TYR A 62 3.25 5.22 -5.91
CA TYR A 62 2.03 4.77 -6.58
C TYR A 62 2.27 3.70 -7.65
N ILE A 63 3.35 3.82 -8.42
CA ILE A 63 3.61 2.96 -9.59
C ILE A 63 4.52 1.79 -9.24
N ILE A 64 5.45 1.98 -8.29
CA ILE A 64 6.45 0.97 -7.96
C ILE A 64 6.13 0.30 -6.63
N VAL A 65 6.11 1.05 -5.52
CA VAL A 65 6.07 0.46 -4.18
C VAL A 65 4.72 -0.19 -3.88
N ILE A 66 3.59 0.48 -4.14
CA ILE A 66 2.26 -0.09 -3.90
C ILE A 66 1.99 -1.31 -4.79
N PRO A 67 2.23 -1.27 -6.11
CA PRO A 67 2.05 -2.46 -6.97
C PRO A 67 3.01 -3.59 -6.61
N ALA A 68 4.27 -3.28 -6.26
CA ALA A 68 5.20 -4.30 -5.77
C ALA A 68 4.67 -4.93 -4.47
N ALA A 69 4.15 -4.13 -3.53
CA ALA A 69 3.55 -4.60 -2.29
C ALA A 69 2.27 -5.43 -2.51
N LEU A 70 1.60 -5.31 -3.66
CA LEU A 70 0.44 -6.11 -4.03
C LEU A 70 0.83 -7.40 -4.77
N VAL A 71 1.84 -7.32 -5.65
CA VAL A 71 2.27 -8.42 -6.52
C VAL A 71 3.19 -9.39 -5.79
N PHE A 72 4.01 -8.91 -4.85
CA PHE A 72 4.81 -9.80 -4.01
C PHE A 72 3.83 -10.69 -3.24
N ARG A 73 3.81 -11.99 -3.48
CA ARG A 73 3.11 -12.92 -2.61
C ARG A 73 4.19 -13.70 -1.92
N GLU A 74 4.37 -13.42 -0.63
CA GLU A 74 5.20 -14.26 0.20
C GLU A 74 4.62 -15.68 0.10
N LYS A 75 5.39 -16.61 -0.49
CA LYS A 75 5.03 -18.01 -0.42
C LYS A 75 5.12 -18.34 1.05
N GLN A 76 3.97 -18.58 1.68
CA GLN A 76 3.89 -19.11 3.04
C GLN A 76 4.83 -20.31 3.09
N THR A 77 6.02 -20.12 3.67
CA THR A 77 6.88 -21.23 4.03
C THR A 77 6.11 -21.94 5.13
N LYS A 78 5.37 -22.98 4.73
CA LYS A 78 4.87 -23.99 5.66
C LYS A 78 6.10 -24.53 6.38
N ASN A 79 6.39 -23.98 7.56
CA ASN A 79 7.22 -24.66 8.52
C ASN A 79 6.39 -25.88 8.96
N GLN A 80 6.80 -26.99 8.36
CA GLN A 80 6.48 -28.41 8.56
C GLN A 80 5.41 -28.73 9.59
#